data_AF-A0A6B2LND6-F1
#
_entry.id   AF-A0A6B2LND6-F1
#
_cell.length_a   1.000
_cell.length_b   1.000
_cell.length_c   1.000
_cell.angle_alpha   90.00
_cell.angle_beta   90.00
_cell.angle_gamma   90.00
#
_symmetry.space_group_name_H-M   'P 1'
#
loop_
_entity.id
_entity.type
_entity.pdbx_description
1 polymer ?
#
loop_
_entity_poly.entity_id
_entity_poly.type
_entity_poly.pdbx_seq_one_letter_code
_entity_poly.pdbx_strand_id
1 'polypeptide(L)'
;MNSVTWSIAAKKPLTEEGTDNWYPPGSGDVFEAFQKSGLLDKFLAEGKEYVFISNVENVGAIVGRNEFRVLNEVFSTNMDFYLEVTERRATDFRGGVLVHDQVANRPYLVQLSQVPKNKRHYFSPKTFTYWNTNNIWVSMGSLKKVLANGLRLPVSKNIK
;
A
#
# COMPACT_ATOMS: atom_id res chain seq x y z
N MET A 1 6.57 27.68 -20.77
CA MET A 1 6.48 26.71 -19.66
C MET A 1 6.84 25.36 -20.24
N ASN A 2 8.04 24.85 -19.92
CA ASN A 2 8.49 23.56 -20.46
C ASN A 2 7.76 22.44 -19.71
N SER A 3 6.97 21.64 -20.43
CA SER A 3 6.34 20.44 -19.88
C SER A 3 7.41 19.40 -19.60
N VAL A 4 7.68 19.15 -18.33
CA VAL A 4 8.46 17.98 -17.91
C VAL A 4 7.56 16.77 -18.07
N THR A 5 7.77 16.01 -19.14
CA THR A 5 7.14 14.71 -19.35
C THR A 5 7.95 13.67 -18.60
N TRP A 6 7.41 13.19 -17.48
CA TRP A 6 7.94 12.01 -16.80
C TRP A 6 7.52 10.77 -17.61
N SER A 7 8.44 10.20 -18.39
CA SER A 7 8.25 8.86 -18.92
C SER A 7 8.63 7.87 -17.82
N ILE A 8 7.63 7.28 -17.17
CA ILE A 8 7.86 6.01 -16.49
C ILE A 8 8.05 5.01 -17.62
N ALA A 9 9.29 4.60 -17.87
CA ALA A 9 9.58 3.53 -18.80
C ALA A 9 8.94 2.25 -18.27
N ALA A 10 7.70 1.99 -18.65
CA ALA A 10 7.15 0.64 -18.59
C ALA A 10 8.10 -0.21 -19.45
N LYS A 11 8.80 -1.16 -18.82
CA LYS A 11 9.64 -2.10 -19.55
C LYS A 11 8.77 -2.68 -20.67
N LYS A 12 9.27 -2.62 -21.92
CA LYS A 12 8.69 -3.42 -23.00
C LYS A 12 8.48 -4.84 -22.49
N PRO A 13 7.33 -5.49 -22.77
CA PRO A 13 7.17 -6.90 -22.42
C PRO A 13 8.38 -7.67 -22.94
N LEU A 14 8.91 -8.56 -22.09
CA LEU A 14 10.18 -9.27 -22.31
C LEU A 14 10.07 -10.32 -23.44
N THR A 15 8.91 -10.43 -24.09
CA THR A 15 8.57 -11.44 -25.08
C THR A 15 7.70 -10.84 -26.19
N GLU A 16 7.82 -11.37 -27.41
CA GLU A 16 6.93 -11.07 -28.55
C GLU A 16 5.48 -11.55 -28.33
N GLU A 17 5.23 -12.33 -27.27
CA GLU A 17 3.89 -12.71 -26.85
C GLU A 17 3.08 -11.50 -26.38
N GLY A 18 1.84 -11.41 -26.87
CA GLY A 18 0.91 -10.32 -26.58
C GLY A 18 0.72 -10.05 -25.09
N THR A 19 0.24 -8.85 -24.76
CA THR A 19 0.01 -8.39 -23.39
C THR A 19 -0.98 -9.23 -22.59
N ASP A 20 -1.73 -10.12 -23.25
CA ASP A 20 -2.76 -10.97 -22.65
C ASP A 20 -2.20 -12.01 -21.67
N ASN A 21 -0.92 -12.38 -21.80
CA ASN A 21 -0.23 -13.30 -20.88
C ASN A 21 0.31 -12.59 -19.63
N TRP A 22 0.15 -11.27 -19.52
CA TRP A 22 0.72 -10.46 -18.44
C TRP A 22 -0.38 -9.83 -17.58
N TYR A 23 -0.13 -9.79 -16.27
CA TYR A 23 -0.95 -9.03 -15.34
C TYR A 23 -0.04 -8.31 -14.34
N PRO A 24 -0.41 -7.09 -13.88
CA PRO A 24 0.37 -6.40 -12.87
C PRO A 24 0.36 -7.19 -11.56
N PRO A 25 1.48 -7.24 -10.81
CA PRO A 25 1.62 -8.01 -9.57
C PRO A 25 0.82 -7.46 -8.37
N GLY A 26 -0.04 -6.46 -8.59
CA GLY A 26 -0.83 -5.78 -7.57
C GLY A 26 -0.14 -4.53 -7.00
N SER A 27 -0.88 -3.74 -6.22
CA SER A 27 -0.39 -2.45 -5.70
C SER A 27 0.76 -2.57 -4.71
N GLY A 28 0.95 -3.75 -4.08
CA GLY A 28 2.09 -4.00 -3.19
C GLY A 28 3.47 -3.88 -3.86
N ASP A 29 3.52 -3.99 -5.19
CA ASP A 29 4.74 -3.80 -6.00
C ASP A 29 5.29 -2.36 -5.94
N VAL A 30 4.47 -1.40 -5.49
CA VAL A 30 4.87 0.02 -5.37
C VAL A 30 6.19 0.19 -4.61
N PHE A 31 6.46 -0.61 -3.59
CA PHE A 31 7.67 -0.50 -2.78
C PHE A 31 8.93 -0.91 -3.55
N GLU A 32 8.88 -2.06 -4.23
CA GLU A 32 10.00 -2.53 -5.05
C GLU A 32 10.18 -1.66 -6.29
N ALA A 33 9.08 -1.25 -6.93
CA ALA A 33 9.11 -0.34 -8.08
C ALA A 33 9.72 1.01 -7.69
N PHE A 34 9.38 1.54 -6.51
CA PHE A 34 9.93 2.81 -6.01
C PHE A 34 11.45 2.74 -5.80
N GLN A 35 11.97 1.64 -5.26
CA GLN A 35 13.42 1.41 -5.17
C GLN A 35 14.06 1.21 -6.55
N LYS A 36 13.52 0.30 -7.39
CA LYS A 36 14.09 -0.04 -8.70
C LYS A 36 14.08 1.15 -9.68
N SER A 37 13.19 2.12 -9.49
CA SER A 37 13.15 3.34 -10.27
C SER A 37 14.27 4.34 -9.94
N GLY A 38 14.99 4.15 -8.82
CA GLY A 38 15.97 5.09 -8.29
C GLY A 38 15.36 6.32 -7.59
N LEU A 39 14.04 6.46 -7.58
CA LEU A 39 13.36 7.59 -6.92
C LEU A 39 13.52 7.56 -5.40
N LEU A 40 13.52 6.36 -4.78
CA LEU A 40 13.74 6.22 -3.34
C LEU A 40 15.07 6.85 -2.91
N ASP A 41 16.16 6.49 -3.61
CA ASP A 41 17.50 7.00 -3.31
C ASP A 41 17.62 8.49 -3.61
N LYS A 42 17.03 8.94 -4.73
CA LYS A 42 16.98 10.35 -5.08
C LYS A 42 16.28 11.18 -4.00
N PHE A 43 15.11 10.75 -3.54
CA PHE A 43 14.33 11.49 -2.55
C PHE A 43 14.98 11.51 -1.17
N LEU A 44 15.63 10.41 -0.77
CA LEU A 44 16.45 10.38 0.44
C LEU A 44 17.65 11.36 0.33
N ALA A 45 18.31 11.42 -0.83
CA ALA A 45 19.40 12.38 -1.06
C ALA A 45 18.93 13.85 -1.04
N GLU A 46 17.66 14.10 -1.41
CA GLU A 46 17.01 15.41 -1.29
C GLU A 46 16.56 15.74 0.15
N GLY A 47 16.82 14.85 1.13
CA GLY A 47 16.46 15.06 2.54
C GLY A 47 14.98 14.78 2.85
N LYS A 48 14.25 14.11 1.95
CA LYS A 48 12.87 13.68 2.24
C LYS A 48 12.88 12.45 3.14
N GLU A 49 11.98 12.41 4.11
CA GLU A 49 11.95 11.34 5.12
C GLU A 49 10.78 10.38 4.94
N TYR A 50 9.61 10.90 4.56
CA TYR A 50 8.37 10.13 4.43
C TYR A 50 7.79 10.24 3.03
N VAL A 51 7.09 9.19 2.60
CA VAL A 51 6.24 9.20 1.40
C VAL A 51 4.80 8.89 1.79
N PHE A 52 3.88 9.69 1.27
CA PHE A 52 2.45 9.42 1.32
C PHE A 52 2.03 8.71 0.03
N ILE A 53 1.35 7.57 0.17
CA ILE A 53 0.85 6.78 -0.96
C ILE A 53 -0.65 6.58 -0.76
N SER A 54 -1.42 6.80 -1.82
CA SER A 54 -2.86 6.62 -1.83
C SER A 54 -3.34 6.04 -3.15
N ASN A 55 -4.58 5.55 -3.13
CA ASN A 55 -5.27 5.12 -4.34
C ASN A 55 -5.66 6.34 -5.20
N VAL A 56 -5.45 6.26 -6.51
CA VAL A 56 -5.75 7.35 -7.46
C VAL A 56 -7.24 7.69 -7.51
N GLU A 57 -8.11 6.70 -7.31
CA GLU A 57 -9.56 6.88 -7.27
C GLU A 57 -10.04 7.49 -5.93
N ASN A 58 -9.19 7.51 -4.89
CA ASN A 58 -9.49 8.14 -3.62
C ASN A 58 -9.16 9.65 -3.67
N VAL A 59 -10.02 10.43 -4.31
CA VAL A 59 -9.87 11.89 -4.40
C VAL A 59 -9.92 12.62 -3.05
N GLY A 60 -10.34 11.93 -1.97
CA GLY A 60 -10.30 12.45 -0.61
C GLY A 60 -8.93 12.33 0.06
N ALA A 61 -7.99 11.57 -0.53
CA ALA A 61 -6.63 11.40 -0.02
C ALA A 61 -5.75 12.62 -0.38
N ILE A 62 -5.94 13.72 0.34
CA ILE A 62 -5.25 14.99 0.12
C ILE A 62 -4.34 15.25 1.31
N VAL A 63 -3.09 15.67 1.09
CA VAL A 63 -2.25 16.18 2.19
C VAL A 63 -2.72 17.59 2.57
N GLY A 64 -3.71 17.66 3.46
CA GLY A 64 -4.33 18.88 3.96
C GLY A 64 -4.16 19.05 5.48
N ARG A 65 -5.03 19.88 6.07
CA ARG A 65 -4.96 20.25 7.49
C ARG A 65 -5.08 19.06 8.44
N ASN A 66 -5.88 18.05 8.09
CA ASN A 66 -6.04 16.87 8.94
C ASN A 66 -4.84 15.95 8.82
N GLU A 67 -4.29 15.83 7.63
CA GLU A 67 -3.13 15.01 7.31
C GLU A 67 -1.86 15.59 7.92
N PHE A 68 -1.77 16.91 8.11
CA PHE A 68 -0.70 17.49 8.92
C PHE A 68 -0.71 17.01 10.38
N ARG A 69 -1.88 16.70 10.96
CA ARG A 69 -1.94 16.12 12.30
C ARG A 69 -1.43 14.68 12.30
N VAL A 70 -1.82 13.90 11.29
CA VAL A 70 -1.32 12.54 11.08
C VAL A 70 0.19 12.56 10.88
N LEU A 71 0.68 13.46 10.01
CA LEU A 71 2.09 13.64 9.72
C LEU A 71 2.86 14.02 10.98
N ASN A 72 2.34 14.95 11.78
CA ASN A 72 2.95 15.33 13.06
C ASN A 72 3.06 14.14 14.02
N GLU A 73 2.04 13.28 14.09
CA GLU A 73 2.07 12.06 14.89
C GLU A 73 3.11 11.06 14.36
N VAL A 74 3.13 10.84 13.05
CA VAL A 74 4.09 9.95 12.38
C VAL A 74 5.54 10.40 12.66
N PHE A 75 5.80 11.70 12.55
CA PHE A 75 7.11 12.28 12.85
C PHE A 75 7.45 12.24 14.34
N SER A 76 6.53 12.63 15.22
CA SER A 76 6.79 12.73 16.67
C SER A 76 7.04 11.37 17.31
N THR A 77 6.41 10.32 16.78
CA THR A 77 6.55 8.94 17.25
C THR A 77 7.60 8.14 16.48
N ASN A 78 8.21 8.74 15.45
CA ASN A 78 9.18 8.09 14.56
C ASN A 78 8.61 6.77 13.97
N MET A 79 7.37 6.82 13.49
CA MET A 79 6.63 5.65 13.03
C MET A 79 7.09 5.21 11.64
N ASP A 80 7.55 3.97 11.50
CA ASP A 80 8.07 3.48 10.20
C ASP A 80 6.98 3.33 9.12
N PHE A 81 5.76 2.99 9.56
CA PHE A 81 4.62 2.73 8.69
C PHE A 81 3.33 3.11 9.41
N TYR A 82 2.50 3.93 8.77
CA TYR A 82 1.20 4.33 9.27
C TYR A 82 0.14 4.06 8.23
N LEU A 83 -0.96 3.45 8.65
CA LEU A 83 -2.12 3.17 7.81
C LEU A 83 -3.33 3.92 8.35
N GLU A 84 -3.92 4.77 7.53
CA GLU A 84 -5.22 5.35 7.85
C GLU A 84 -6.32 4.31 7.66
N VAL A 85 -7.25 4.27 8.60
CA VAL A 85 -8.43 3.42 8.53
C VAL A 85 -9.69 4.25 8.67
N THR A 86 -10.79 3.71 8.16
CA THR A 86 -12.13 4.28 8.34
C THR A 86 -13.07 3.25 8.94
N GLU A 87 -14.24 3.70 9.40
CA GLU A 87 -15.31 2.79 9.78
C GLU A 87 -15.84 2.07 8.54
N ARG A 88 -15.92 0.75 8.63
CA ARG A 88 -16.41 -0.10 7.55
C ARG A 88 -17.91 0.06 7.37
N ARG A 89 -18.33 0.35 6.15
CA ARG A 89 -19.73 0.43 5.72
C ARG A 89 -20.17 -0.84 5.02
N ALA A 90 -21.48 -1.02 4.89
CA ALA A 90 -22.06 -2.13 4.13
C ALA A 90 -21.66 -2.12 2.64
N THR A 91 -21.32 -0.95 2.11
CA THR A 91 -20.84 -0.74 0.74
C THR A 91 -19.38 -1.14 0.54
N ASP A 92 -18.65 -1.48 1.60
CA ASP A 92 -17.23 -1.83 1.55
C ASP A 92 -17.06 -3.36 1.40
N PHE A 93 -17.16 -3.81 0.15
CA PHE A 93 -17.09 -5.23 -0.22
C PHE A 93 -15.84 -5.61 -1.02
N ARG A 94 -15.05 -4.63 -1.50
CA ARG A 94 -13.78 -4.83 -2.22
C ARG A 94 -12.66 -4.06 -1.54
N GLY A 95 -11.78 -4.77 -0.84
CA GLY A 95 -10.66 -4.21 -0.09
C GLY A 95 -10.24 -5.12 1.06
N GLY A 96 -9.64 -4.53 2.10
CA GLY A 96 -9.12 -5.27 3.24
C GLY A 96 -9.54 -4.68 4.58
N VAL A 97 -9.61 -5.56 5.58
CA VAL A 97 -9.85 -5.20 6.98
C VAL A 97 -8.58 -5.41 7.78
N LEU A 98 -8.38 -4.58 8.80
CA LEU A 98 -7.28 -4.76 9.73
C LEU A 98 -7.70 -5.78 10.80
N VAL A 99 -6.84 -6.76 11.07
CA VAL A 99 -6.99 -7.72 12.16
C VAL A 99 -5.72 -7.74 13.00
N HIS A 100 -5.81 -8.22 14.23
CA HIS A 100 -4.64 -8.54 15.04
C HIS A 100 -4.33 -10.03 14.92
N ASP A 101 -3.17 -10.37 14.36
CA ASP A 101 -2.65 -11.73 14.37
C ASP A 101 -2.15 -12.03 15.79
N GLN A 102 -2.87 -12.88 16.52
CA GLN A 102 -2.53 -13.24 17.90
C GLN A 102 -1.28 -14.12 18.00
N VAL A 103 -0.92 -14.85 16.94
CA VAL A 103 0.26 -15.74 16.95
C VAL A 103 1.51 -14.92 16.69
N ALA A 104 1.49 -14.09 15.64
CA ALA A 104 2.62 -13.21 15.32
C ALA A 104 2.64 -11.92 16.16
N ASN A 105 1.62 -11.69 16.98
CA ASN A 105 1.38 -10.51 17.80
C ASN A 105 1.58 -9.19 17.04
N ARG A 106 0.92 -9.06 15.88
CA ARG A 106 1.04 -7.88 15.02
C ARG A 106 -0.25 -7.60 14.23
N PRO A 107 -0.46 -6.36 13.79
CA PRO A 107 -1.51 -6.06 12.83
C PRO A 107 -1.29 -6.82 11.52
N TYR A 108 -2.38 -7.24 10.90
CA TYR A 108 -2.37 -7.93 9.62
C TYR A 108 -3.56 -7.47 8.77
N LEU A 109 -3.32 -7.26 7.48
CA LEU A 109 -4.36 -6.88 6.54
C LEU A 109 -4.95 -8.12 5.90
N VAL A 110 -6.26 -8.34 6.06
CA VAL A 110 -6.97 -9.47 5.45
C VAL A 110 -7.90 -8.99 4.35
N GLN A 111 -7.72 -9.53 3.15
CA GLN A 111 -8.66 -9.35 2.05
C GLN A 111 -9.66 -10.49 2.00
N LEU A 112 -10.87 -10.24 1.49
CA LEU A 112 -11.90 -11.28 1.34
C LEU A 112 -11.44 -12.48 0.49
N SER A 113 -10.56 -12.26 -0.49
CA SER A 113 -9.97 -13.31 -1.33
C SER A 113 -9.12 -14.31 -0.53
N GLN A 114 -8.57 -13.89 0.61
CA GLN A 114 -7.77 -14.72 1.51
C GLN A 114 -8.64 -15.51 2.50
N VAL A 115 -9.95 -15.21 2.58
CA VAL A 115 -10.88 -15.86 3.51
C VAL A 115 -11.49 -17.12 2.87
N PRO A 116 -11.37 -18.30 3.53
CA PRO A 116 -12.02 -19.53 3.08
C PRO A 116 -13.51 -19.33 2.83
N LYS A 117 -14.05 -19.90 1.75
CA LYS A 117 -15.45 -19.69 1.32
C LYS A 117 -16.46 -19.94 2.46
N ASN A 118 -16.26 -21.00 3.24
CA ASN A 118 -17.09 -21.38 4.39
C ASN A 118 -16.97 -20.46 5.62
N LYS A 119 -16.05 -19.48 5.60
CA LYS A 119 -15.85 -18.51 6.68
C LYS A 119 -16.17 -17.07 6.26
N ARG A 120 -16.58 -16.83 5.00
CA ARG A 120 -16.83 -15.49 4.47
C ARG A 120 -17.99 -14.77 5.18
N HIS A 121 -18.93 -15.50 5.79
CA HIS A 121 -20.02 -14.89 6.57
C HIS A 121 -19.52 -14.12 7.80
N TYR A 122 -18.34 -14.47 8.33
CA TYR A 122 -17.71 -13.69 9.40
C TYR A 122 -17.12 -12.37 8.89
N PHE A 123 -16.87 -12.22 7.59
CA PHE A 123 -16.28 -11.01 6.99
C PHE A 123 -17.29 -9.86 6.86
N SER A 124 -17.99 -9.55 7.95
CA SER A 124 -19.07 -8.55 8.01
C SER A 124 -18.60 -7.23 8.64
N PRO A 125 -19.26 -6.10 8.35
CA PRO A 125 -19.01 -4.82 9.03
C PRO A 125 -19.24 -4.86 10.55
N LYS A 126 -20.07 -5.78 11.05
CA LYS A 126 -20.29 -5.96 12.50
C LYS A 126 -19.10 -6.60 13.21
N THR A 127 -18.31 -7.40 12.48
CA THR A 127 -17.17 -8.14 13.02
C THR A 127 -15.87 -7.38 12.82
N PHE A 128 -15.71 -6.77 11.64
CA PHE A 128 -14.50 -6.04 11.26
C PHE A 128 -14.87 -4.60 10.95
N THR A 129 -14.70 -3.73 11.93
CA THR A 129 -15.13 -2.32 11.89
C THR A 129 -14.10 -1.40 11.26
N TYR A 130 -12.81 -1.75 11.26
CA TYR A 130 -11.76 -0.93 10.66
C TYR A 130 -11.46 -1.37 9.22
N TRP A 131 -11.63 -0.43 8.30
CA TRP A 131 -11.43 -0.61 6.87
C TRP A 131 -10.16 0.11 6.40
N ASN A 132 -9.34 -0.59 5.62
CA ASN A 132 -8.12 -0.05 5.04
C ASN A 132 -8.47 0.95 3.91
N THR A 133 -8.02 2.20 4.04
CA THR A 133 -8.24 3.24 3.02
C THR A 133 -7.20 3.22 1.89
N ASN A 134 -6.13 2.42 2.04
CA ASN A 134 -4.89 2.48 1.27
C ASN A 134 -4.13 3.81 1.36
N ASN A 135 -4.51 4.72 2.25
CA ASN A 135 -3.70 5.89 2.56
C ASN A 135 -2.62 5.48 3.56
N ILE A 136 -1.37 5.44 3.11
CA ILE A 136 -0.24 5.00 3.91
C ILE A 136 0.87 6.04 3.93
N TRP A 137 1.50 6.18 5.09
CA TRP A 137 2.71 6.96 5.30
C TRP A 137 3.85 6.00 5.60
N VAL A 138 4.96 6.15 4.88
CA VAL A 138 6.07 5.21 4.99
C VAL A 138 7.38 5.97 5.16
N SER A 139 8.14 5.64 6.20
CA SER A 139 9.52 6.10 6.36
C SER A 139 10.37 5.53 5.25
N MET A 140 10.91 6.39 4.40
CA MET A 140 11.75 5.98 3.27
C MET A 140 13.07 5.36 3.73
N GLY A 141 13.62 5.83 4.85
CA GLY A 141 14.81 5.27 5.45
C GLY A 141 14.58 3.83 5.92
N SER A 142 13.46 3.57 6.58
CA SER A 142 13.09 2.23 7.06
C SER A 142 12.69 1.32 5.91
N LEU A 143 11.97 1.83 4.91
CA LEU A 143 11.66 1.11 3.68
C LEU A 143 12.93 0.63 2.97
N LYS A 144 13.94 1.50 2.81
CA LYS A 144 15.21 1.13 2.19
C LYS A 144 15.91 -0.02 2.93
N LYS A 145 15.91 0.01 4.27
CA LYS A 145 16.48 -1.07 5.11
C LYS A 145 15.72 -2.39 4.94
N VAL A 146 14.38 -2.34 4.91
CA VAL A 146 13.55 -3.55 4.74
C VAL A 146 13.75 -4.15 3.35
N LEU A 147 13.76 -3.31 2.30
CA LEU A 147 13.96 -3.76 0.92
C LEU A 147 15.35 -4.38 0.69
N ALA A 148 16.39 -3.89 1.38
CA ALA A 148 17.73 -4.50 1.33
C ALA A 148 17.74 -5.95 1.84
N ASN A 149 16.79 -6.33 2.71
CA ASN A 149 16.64 -7.69 3.25
C ASN A 149 15.60 -8.53 2.49
N GLY A 150 14.97 -7.96 1.45
CA GLY A 150 13.86 -8.57 0.73
C GLY A 150 12.52 -8.40 1.46
N LEU A 151 11.66 -7.54 0.92
CA LEU A 151 10.31 -7.33 1.46
C LEU A 151 9.45 -8.58 1.21
N ARG A 152 8.94 -9.19 2.28
CA ARG A 152 8.09 -10.39 2.22
C ARG A 152 6.63 -10.04 2.44
N LEU A 153 5.93 -9.73 1.35
CA LEU A 153 4.48 -9.56 1.37
C LEU A 153 3.76 -10.91 1.16
N PRO A 154 2.63 -11.16 1.84
CA PRO A 154 1.81 -12.34 1.57
C PRO A 154 1.29 -12.34 0.12
N VAL A 155 1.46 -13.46 -0.57
CA VAL A 155 0.96 -13.62 -1.94
C VAL A 155 -0.53 -13.93 -1.92
N SER A 156 -1.32 -13.11 -2.61
CA SER A 156 -2.74 -13.34 -2.83
C SER A 156 -2.97 -14.03 -4.17
N LYS A 157 -3.54 -15.23 -4.16
CA LYS A 157 -3.92 -15.95 -5.39
C LYS A 157 -5.26 -15.43 -5.91
N ASN A 158 -5.21 -14.63 -6.96
CA ASN A 158 -6.41 -14.28 -7.74
C ASN A 158 -6.63 -15.36 -8.79
N ILE A 159 -7.65 -16.20 -8.58
CA ILE A 159 -8.13 -17.12 -9.61
C ILE A 159 -9.09 -16.29 -10.47
N LYS A 160 -8.61 -15.90 -11.67
CA LYS A 160 -9.48 -15.37 -12.73
C LYS A 160 -10.18 -16.53 -13.42
#